data_AF-A0A1Y2WKP5-F1
#
_entry.id   AF-A0A1Y2WKP5-F1
#
_cell.length_a   1.000
_cell.length_b   1.000
_cell.length_c   1.000
_cell.angle_alpha   90.00
_cell.angle_beta   90.00
_cell.angle_gamma   90.00
#
_symmetry.space_group_name_H-M   'P 1'
#
loop_
_entity.id
_entity.type
_entity.pdbx_description
1 polymer ?
#
loop_
_entity_poly.entity_id
_entity_poly.type
_entity_poly.pdbx_seq_one_letter_code
_entity_poly.pdbx_strand_id
1 'polypeptide(L)'
;MKGLISKFKRVAWSSPTSSPTHPPPPNHSLDPASSALSHCKNVASPTSRPPTLVQTESTRYNHNGLEDLVPEIRRQILSILDLRSLKSLVHSSPVFHEQYLEDRRYLLCSSLETTLGTATLDACASFQSSSPDFSYTRENVERLLGVFRVNRQPLRERVKEHEAIEMATFHLSVISPLIEYYIKWTLNNFVTKMDCMPRSITLSRVEEVRLLRSFYRFELCCNLFGKGGKNPCTKQRLEFRPVEILRLFFCLFEPWEVEEISCINTFAQDKYDKIFREIYWDVNENNPKFHGQRPPTPEGAFDFDNSCTFSVICLQQQLLTGTVSRGLELLHRVSYKIKGHSQLVQIMQKYITWPLGSFLTNEALGEAAQWERRQEALSKRDERQNRRDPLPFNGDAESSPPLAWTMIWGGTYSNLYGYYVHDSIRRLGYVFYDSMTIQSLGVKDIIIREWKNDWGDSEPRNDILGA
;
A
#
# COMPACT_ATOMS: atom_id res chain seq x y z
N MET A 1 33.21 -4.96 2.98
CA MET A 1 32.67 -4.35 1.74
C MET A 1 32.04 -5.33 0.73
N LYS A 2 32.19 -6.67 0.85
CA LYS A 2 31.52 -7.67 -0.03
C LYS A 2 30.09 -8.07 0.41
N GLY A 3 29.56 -7.51 1.52
CA GLY A 3 28.27 -7.90 2.11
C GLY A 3 27.04 -7.15 1.57
N LEU A 4 27.19 -5.93 1.04
CA LEU A 4 26.05 -5.11 0.57
C LEU A 4 25.54 -5.49 -0.83
N ILE A 5 26.38 -6.12 -1.66
CA ILE A 5 26.00 -6.61 -3.00
C ILE A 5 25.06 -7.83 -2.90
N SER A 6 25.02 -8.52 -1.75
CA SER A 6 24.18 -9.72 -1.57
C SER A 6 22.71 -9.43 -1.28
N LYS A 7 22.34 -8.22 -0.82
CA LYS A 7 20.94 -7.89 -0.50
C LYS A 7 20.08 -7.65 -1.75
N PHE A 8 20.67 -7.30 -2.90
CA PHE A 8 19.96 -7.19 -4.18
C PHE A 8 20.00 -8.48 -5.02
N LYS A 9 20.93 -9.42 -4.76
CA LYS A 9 20.98 -10.72 -5.46
C LYS A 9 20.12 -11.82 -4.83
N ARG A 10 19.66 -11.67 -3.59
CA ARG A 10 18.95 -12.74 -2.85
C ARG A 10 17.43 -12.69 -2.93
N VAL A 11 16.86 -11.83 -3.78
CA VAL A 11 15.48 -11.98 -4.23
C VAL A 11 15.52 -12.78 -5.53
N ALA A 12 15.56 -14.10 -5.40
CA ALA A 12 15.44 -15.01 -6.53
C ALA A 12 14.02 -14.85 -7.12
N TRP A 13 13.92 -14.11 -8.22
CA TRP A 13 12.78 -14.20 -9.14
C TRP A 13 13.24 -15.13 -10.26
N SER A 14 12.85 -16.39 -10.17
CA SER A 14 13.03 -17.38 -11.22
C SER A 14 12.14 -17.03 -12.42
N SER A 15 12.74 -16.85 -13.59
CA SER A 15 12.06 -16.88 -14.88
C SER A 15 11.51 -18.30 -15.15
N PRO A 16 10.37 -18.45 -15.86
CA PRO A 16 9.79 -19.75 -16.15
C PRO A 16 10.62 -20.47 -17.21
N THR A 17 11.24 -21.59 -16.83
CA THR A 17 11.83 -22.54 -17.76
C THR A 17 10.75 -23.45 -18.34
N SER A 18 10.60 -23.36 -19.67
CA SER A 18 10.28 -24.45 -20.61
C SER A 18 9.16 -25.44 -20.29
N SER A 19 8.13 -25.39 -21.12
CA SER A 19 7.04 -26.37 -21.29
C SER A 19 7.54 -27.82 -21.41
N PRO A 20 6.78 -28.81 -20.91
CA PRO A 20 7.11 -30.22 -21.07
C PRO A 20 6.78 -30.73 -22.48
N THR A 21 7.79 -31.34 -23.10
CA THR A 21 7.75 -32.06 -24.38
C THR A 21 6.92 -33.35 -24.27
N HIS A 22 5.98 -33.53 -25.21
CA HIS A 22 5.31 -34.80 -25.48
C HIS A 22 6.25 -35.85 -26.11
N PRO A 23 6.04 -37.16 -25.88
CA PRO A 23 6.83 -38.23 -26.48
C PRO A 23 6.42 -38.52 -27.94
N PRO A 24 7.35 -39.03 -28.79
CA PRO A 24 7.08 -39.32 -30.19
C PRO A 24 6.44 -40.70 -30.41
N PRO A 25 5.62 -40.89 -31.46
CA PRO A 25 5.22 -42.21 -31.94
C PRO A 25 6.22 -42.78 -32.98
N PRO A 26 6.17 -44.09 -33.29
CA PRO A 26 7.27 -44.82 -33.90
C PRO A 26 7.24 -44.87 -35.44
N ASN A 27 8.44 -45.10 -36.01
CA ASN A 27 8.76 -45.28 -37.42
C ASN A 27 8.03 -46.46 -38.08
N HIS A 28 7.54 -46.25 -39.30
CA HIS A 28 7.46 -47.29 -40.34
C HIS A 28 7.99 -46.76 -41.68
N SER A 29 8.92 -47.54 -42.22
CA SER A 29 9.64 -47.41 -43.48
C SER A 29 8.75 -47.59 -44.72
N LEU A 30 9.12 -46.96 -45.85
CA LEU A 30 9.42 -47.61 -47.15
C LEU A 30 9.52 -46.57 -48.31
N ASP A 31 10.55 -46.78 -49.15
CA ASP A 31 11.00 -46.13 -50.40
C ASP A 31 10.00 -46.25 -51.62
N PRO A 32 10.38 -45.98 -52.89
CA PRO A 32 10.85 -44.73 -53.55
C PRO A 32 10.21 -44.51 -54.97
N ALA A 33 10.84 -43.64 -55.79
CA ALA A 33 10.86 -43.56 -57.28
C ALA A 33 9.98 -42.47 -57.95
N SER A 34 10.59 -41.48 -58.66
CA SER A 34 10.86 -41.43 -60.13
C SER A 34 9.91 -40.42 -60.80
N SER A 35 10.20 -39.58 -61.81
CA SER A 35 11.35 -39.17 -62.62
C SER A 35 10.91 -38.02 -63.58
N ALA A 36 11.87 -37.48 -64.34
CA ALA A 36 11.80 -36.71 -65.61
C ALA A 36 11.64 -35.16 -65.52
N LEU A 37 12.62 -34.31 -65.93
CA LEU A 37 13.35 -34.03 -67.20
C LEU A 37 12.59 -33.18 -68.24
N SER A 38 13.10 -31.96 -68.55
CA SER A 38 13.35 -31.45 -69.93
C SER A 38 14.20 -30.14 -69.92
N HIS A 39 15.41 -30.18 -70.48
CA HIS A 39 15.91 -29.47 -71.70
C HIS A 39 15.99 -27.92 -71.61
N CYS A 40 17.13 -27.20 -71.65
CA CYS A 40 18.34 -27.13 -72.51
C CYS A 40 18.33 -25.90 -73.47
N LYS A 41 19.25 -24.92 -73.29
CA LYS A 41 20.33 -24.51 -74.25
C LYS A 41 20.96 -23.13 -73.95
N ASN A 42 22.29 -23.08 -74.15
CA ASN A 42 23.23 -21.95 -74.05
C ASN A 42 23.13 -20.92 -75.19
N VAL A 43 23.74 -19.73 -75.04
CA VAL A 43 24.77 -19.10 -75.94
C VAL A 43 25.31 -17.77 -75.33
N ALA A 44 26.52 -17.39 -75.76
CA ALA A 44 27.55 -16.51 -75.22
C ALA A 44 27.38 -14.96 -75.26
N SER A 45 28.29 -14.31 -74.51
CA SER A 45 28.66 -12.87 -74.29
C SER A 45 28.98 -12.05 -75.59
N PRO A 46 29.26 -10.70 -75.60
CA PRO A 46 30.17 -9.96 -74.68
C PRO A 46 29.98 -8.43 -74.41
N THR A 47 30.77 -7.92 -73.45
CA THR A 47 31.35 -6.54 -73.28
C THR A 47 30.49 -5.28 -73.08
N SER A 48 30.66 -4.63 -71.91
CA SER A 48 31.23 -3.26 -71.78
C SER A 48 31.25 -2.77 -70.31
N ARG A 49 32.30 -2.00 -69.95
CA ARG A 49 32.53 -1.23 -68.70
C ARG A 49 32.62 0.26 -69.11
N PRO A 50 32.69 1.24 -68.20
CA PRO A 50 31.96 1.56 -66.95
C PRO A 50 31.36 3.02 -67.07
N PRO A 51 30.93 3.75 -66.02
CA PRO A 51 31.89 4.41 -65.12
C PRO A 51 31.46 4.52 -63.64
N THR A 52 32.51 4.62 -62.83
CA THR A 52 32.59 5.11 -61.45
C THR A 52 31.71 6.33 -61.19
N LEU A 53 30.84 6.25 -60.18
CA LEU A 53 30.18 7.39 -59.56
C LEU A 53 30.29 7.25 -58.04
N VAL A 54 31.22 8.04 -57.49
CA VAL A 54 31.18 8.72 -56.20
C VAL A 54 30.50 7.94 -55.08
N GLN A 55 31.31 7.30 -54.22
CA GLN A 55 30.93 7.03 -52.85
C GLN A 55 30.69 8.39 -52.16
N THR A 56 29.46 8.87 -52.20
CA THR A 56 28.98 9.80 -51.18
C THR A 56 29.05 9.05 -49.87
N GLU A 57 30.01 9.43 -49.03
CA GLU A 57 29.97 9.24 -47.59
C GLU A 57 28.65 9.85 -47.07
N SER A 58 27.58 9.06 -47.16
CA SER A 58 26.47 9.18 -46.24
C SER A 58 27.01 8.75 -44.89
N THR A 59 27.69 9.66 -44.18
CA THR A 59 27.75 9.66 -42.73
C THR A 59 26.31 9.63 -42.23
N ARG A 60 25.75 8.42 -42.14
CA ARG A 60 24.63 8.15 -41.26
C ARG A 60 25.16 8.49 -39.87
N TYR A 61 24.87 9.70 -39.41
CA TYR A 61 24.85 10.02 -37.98
C TYR A 61 23.80 9.10 -37.37
N ASN A 62 24.24 7.87 -37.07
CA ASN A 62 23.44 6.83 -36.48
C ASN A 62 23.21 7.22 -35.02
N HIS A 63 22.00 7.73 -34.80
CA HIS A 63 21.23 7.71 -33.55
C HIS A 63 21.86 8.38 -32.32
N ASN A 64 21.46 9.63 -32.09
CA ASN A 64 21.50 10.31 -30.79
C ASN A 64 20.72 9.50 -29.74
N GLY A 65 21.38 8.54 -29.09
CA GLY A 65 20.81 7.82 -27.96
C GLY A 65 20.73 8.72 -26.74
N LEU A 66 19.79 8.42 -25.82
CA LEU A 66 19.78 9.05 -24.49
C LEU A 66 21.11 8.87 -23.74
N GLU A 67 21.88 7.84 -24.10
CA GLU A 67 23.18 7.51 -23.51
C GLU A 67 24.31 8.43 -23.99
N ASP A 68 24.19 9.01 -25.19
CA ASP A 68 25.18 9.93 -25.78
C ASP A 68 25.05 11.37 -25.23
N LEU A 69 24.03 11.63 -24.42
CA LEU A 69 23.84 12.89 -23.74
C LEU A 69 24.96 13.12 -22.73
N VAL A 70 25.34 14.39 -22.56
CA VAL A 70 26.34 14.79 -21.56
C VAL A 70 25.89 14.38 -20.15
N PRO A 71 26.82 14.03 -19.23
CA PRO A 71 26.50 13.54 -17.88
C PRO A 71 25.49 14.40 -17.13
N GLU A 72 25.58 15.72 -17.27
CA GLU A 72 24.70 16.70 -16.63
C GLU A 72 23.25 16.55 -17.09
N ILE A 73 23.02 16.33 -18.39
CA ILE A 73 21.67 16.13 -18.93
C ILE A 73 21.14 14.76 -18.51
N ARG A 74 21.97 13.72 -18.51
CA ARG A 74 21.57 12.40 -18.01
C ARG A 74 21.18 12.45 -16.53
N ARG A 75 21.95 13.15 -15.71
CA ARG A 75 21.65 13.39 -14.29
C ARG A 75 20.33 14.15 -14.11
N GLN A 76 20.08 15.17 -14.93
CA GLN A 76 18.82 15.92 -14.87
C GLN A 76 17.62 15.09 -15.32
N ILE A 77 17.77 14.24 -16.32
CA ILE A 77 16.74 13.27 -16.71
C ILE A 77 16.45 12.35 -15.53
N LEU A 78 17.47 11.77 -14.90
CA LEU A 78 17.29 10.87 -13.76
C LEU A 78 16.60 11.56 -12.56
N SER A 79 16.83 12.86 -12.34
CA SER A 79 16.31 13.58 -11.17
C SER A 79 14.81 13.91 -11.24
N ILE A 80 14.22 13.93 -12.44
CA ILE A 80 12.79 14.22 -12.65
C ILE A 80 11.92 12.96 -12.75
N LEU A 81 12.53 11.77 -12.80
CA LEU A 81 11.78 10.51 -12.90
C LEU A 81 11.16 10.13 -11.58
N ASP A 82 9.94 9.58 -11.63
CA ASP A 82 9.38 8.84 -10.51
C ASP A 82 10.25 7.60 -10.20
N LEU A 83 10.01 6.99 -9.05
CA LEU A 83 10.84 5.90 -8.53
C LEU A 83 10.77 4.62 -9.39
N ARG A 84 9.62 4.34 -10.02
CA ARG A 84 9.46 3.17 -10.91
C ARG A 84 10.22 3.42 -12.22
N SER A 85 10.09 4.62 -12.78
CA SER A 85 10.76 5.05 -14.00
C SER A 85 12.29 5.13 -13.82
N LEU A 86 12.75 5.68 -12.69
CA LEU A 86 14.17 5.68 -12.31
C LEU A 86 14.71 4.25 -12.26
N LYS A 87 14.01 3.36 -11.54
CA LYS A 87 14.40 1.95 -11.44
C LYS A 87 14.50 1.31 -12.83
N SER A 88 13.48 1.48 -13.67
CA SER A 88 13.45 0.89 -15.01
C SER A 88 14.62 1.37 -15.86
N LEU A 89 14.88 2.68 -15.91
CA LEU A 89 15.94 3.27 -16.74
C LEU A 89 17.34 2.83 -16.28
N VAL A 90 17.58 2.86 -14.96
CA VAL A 90 18.84 2.43 -14.34
C VAL A 90 19.11 0.93 -14.56
N HIS A 91 18.07 0.11 -14.70
CA HIS A 91 18.22 -1.31 -14.99
C HIS A 91 18.35 -1.61 -16.49
N SER A 92 17.81 -0.77 -17.36
CA SER A 92 17.84 -0.99 -18.81
C SER A 92 19.12 -0.46 -19.48
N SER A 93 19.87 0.43 -18.83
CA SER A 93 21.07 1.05 -19.40
C SER A 93 22.25 1.06 -18.43
N PRO A 94 23.41 0.47 -18.80
CA PRO A 94 24.63 0.56 -18.01
C PRO A 94 25.12 1.99 -17.83
N VAL A 95 24.94 2.85 -18.83
CA VAL A 95 25.37 4.26 -18.79
C VAL A 95 24.56 5.03 -17.75
N PHE A 96 23.24 4.87 -17.74
CA PHE A 96 22.40 5.45 -16.68
C PHE A 96 22.62 4.78 -15.32
N HIS A 97 23.02 3.51 -15.28
CA HIS A 97 23.41 2.84 -14.04
C HIS A 97 24.65 3.47 -13.40
N GLU A 98 25.71 3.69 -14.19
CA GLU A 98 26.93 4.36 -13.73
C GLU A 98 26.61 5.78 -13.26
N GLN A 99 25.87 6.56 -14.05
CA GLN A 99 25.42 7.91 -13.68
C GLN A 99 24.61 7.92 -12.37
N TYR A 100 23.76 6.91 -12.18
CA TYR A 100 22.99 6.74 -10.95
C TYR A 100 23.87 6.46 -9.73
N LEU A 101 24.94 5.67 -9.89
CA LEU A 101 25.85 5.35 -8.79
C LEU A 101 26.68 6.55 -8.34
N GLU A 102 27.02 7.47 -9.25
CA GLU A 102 27.80 8.68 -8.93
C GLU A 102 27.07 9.64 -7.97
N ASP A 103 25.75 9.78 -8.11
CA ASP A 103 24.95 10.70 -7.29
C ASP A 103 23.66 10.04 -6.75
N ARG A 104 23.83 8.81 -6.28
CA ARG A 104 22.74 7.91 -5.89
C ARG A 104 21.79 8.53 -4.88
N ARG A 105 22.32 9.16 -3.84
CA ARG A 105 21.51 9.77 -2.78
C ARG A 105 20.61 10.87 -3.33
N TYR A 106 21.15 11.79 -4.12
CA TYR A 106 20.38 12.91 -4.67
C TYR A 106 19.27 12.41 -5.60
N LEU A 107 19.63 11.52 -6.54
CA LEU A 107 18.69 10.99 -7.53
C LEU A 107 17.58 10.19 -6.85
N LEU A 108 17.92 9.35 -5.88
CA LEU A 108 16.93 8.55 -5.18
C LEU A 108 15.99 9.40 -4.30
N CYS A 109 16.53 10.43 -3.62
CA CYS A 109 15.70 11.35 -2.85
C CYS A 109 14.75 12.14 -3.77
N SER A 110 15.25 12.62 -4.92
CA SER A 110 14.44 13.39 -5.88
C SER A 110 13.32 12.54 -6.48
N SER A 111 13.61 11.28 -6.84
CA SER A 111 12.60 10.35 -7.32
C SER A 111 11.58 9.94 -6.26
N LEU A 112 12.01 9.80 -4.99
CA LEU A 112 11.10 9.57 -3.86
C LEU A 112 10.16 10.76 -3.67
N GLU A 113 10.67 12.00 -3.67
CA GLU A 113 9.85 13.21 -3.59
C GLU A 113 8.88 13.33 -4.75
N THR A 114 9.34 13.05 -5.98
CA THR A 114 8.50 13.05 -7.18
C THR A 114 7.37 12.03 -7.09
N THR A 115 7.68 10.82 -6.63
CA THR A 115 6.69 9.74 -6.48
C THR A 115 5.67 10.05 -5.39
N LEU A 116 6.15 10.44 -4.21
CA LEU A 116 5.35 10.57 -3.01
C LEU A 116 4.59 11.90 -2.92
N GLY A 117 5.09 12.96 -3.57
CA GLY A 117 4.49 14.29 -3.48
C GLY A 117 4.37 14.75 -2.02
N THR A 118 3.18 15.16 -1.60
CA THR A 118 2.96 15.60 -0.21
C THR A 118 3.03 14.47 0.82
N ALA A 119 2.93 13.20 0.40
CA ALA A 119 3.08 12.04 1.28
C ALA A 119 4.53 11.76 1.70
N THR A 120 5.53 12.52 1.21
CA THR A 120 6.94 12.37 1.62
C THR A 120 7.12 12.52 3.13
N LEU A 121 6.39 13.44 3.78
CA LEU A 121 6.49 13.62 5.22
C LEU A 121 5.99 12.41 6.00
N ASP A 122 4.87 11.83 5.57
CA ASP A 122 4.30 10.60 6.15
C ASP A 122 5.26 9.43 5.99
N ALA A 123 5.87 9.28 4.81
CA ALA A 123 6.86 8.25 4.53
C ALA A 123 8.11 8.38 5.40
N CYS A 124 8.62 9.60 5.59
CA CYS A 124 9.75 9.84 6.50
C CYS A 124 9.42 9.50 7.94
N ALA A 125 8.26 9.95 8.45
CA ALA A 125 7.86 9.70 9.83
C ALA A 125 7.67 8.20 10.07
N SER A 126 6.99 7.51 9.15
CA SER A 126 6.84 6.06 9.17
C SER A 126 8.21 5.36 9.19
N PHE A 127 9.15 5.76 8.33
CA PHE A 127 10.49 5.19 8.32
C PHE A 127 11.24 5.43 9.65
N GLN A 128 11.26 6.67 10.14
CA GLN A 128 11.92 7.05 11.40
C GLN A 128 11.36 6.29 12.61
N SER A 129 10.03 6.15 12.69
CA SER A 129 9.37 5.37 13.75
C SER A 129 9.69 3.88 13.71
N SER A 130 10.05 3.34 12.53
CA SER A 130 10.43 1.94 12.35
C SER A 130 11.90 1.65 12.69
N SER A 131 12.69 2.68 13.02
CA SER A 131 14.11 2.53 13.34
C SER A 131 14.31 1.70 14.61
N PRO A 132 15.29 0.78 14.64
CA PRO A 132 15.63 0.03 15.86
C PRO A 132 16.11 0.94 17.01
N ASP A 133 16.62 2.12 16.68
CA ASP A 133 17.11 3.11 17.64
C ASP A 133 15.99 4.03 18.16
N PHE A 134 14.79 3.95 17.60
CA PHE A 134 13.66 4.75 18.07
C PHE A 134 13.21 4.25 19.45
N SER A 135 13.22 5.16 20.42
CA SER A 135 12.74 4.88 21.78
C SER A 135 11.29 5.33 21.92
N TYR A 136 10.41 4.39 22.27
CA TYR A 136 8.96 4.56 22.30
C TYR A 136 8.43 5.20 23.60
N THR A 137 9.18 6.16 24.16
CA THR A 137 8.67 6.97 25.29
C THR A 137 7.64 7.99 24.80
N ARG A 138 6.75 8.43 25.68
CA ARG A 138 5.71 9.43 25.35
C ARG A 138 6.33 10.70 24.76
N GLU A 139 7.41 11.18 25.34
CA GLU A 139 8.11 12.42 24.92
C GLU A 139 8.72 12.27 23.53
N ASN A 140 9.22 11.07 23.17
CA ASN A 140 9.80 10.83 21.86
C ASN A 140 8.72 10.68 20.78
N VAL A 141 7.59 10.05 21.12
CA VAL A 141 6.41 9.98 20.25
C VAL A 141 5.88 11.40 19.99
N GLU A 142 5.68 12.20 21.05
CA GLU A 142 5.27 13.60 20.94
C GLU A 142 6.25 14.44 20.14
N ARG A 143 7.57 14.27 20.36
CA ARG A 143 8.60 14.98 19.59
C ARG A 143 8.54 14.63 18.11
N LEU A 144 8.42 13.34 17.76
CA LEU A 144 8.31 12.91 16.37
C LEU A 144 7.07 13.52 15.70
N LEU A 145 5.91 13.43 16.36
CA LEU A 145 4.65 13.99 15.84
C LEU A 145 4.66 15.53 15.81
N GLY A 146 5.41 16.18 16.71
CA GLY A 146 5.66 17.62 16.67
C GLY A 146 6.52 18.05 15.49
N VAL A 147 7.63 17.35 15.22
CA VAL A 147 8.50 17.60 14.07
C VAL A 147 7.76 17.34 12.75
N PHE A 148 6.92 16.30 12.72
CA PHE A 148 6.05 15.97 11.59
C PHE A 148 5.14 17.15 11.18
N ARG A 149 4.69 18.00 12.11
CA ARG A 149 3.83 19.16 11.81
C ARG A 149 4.55 20.31 11.10
N VAL A 150 5.85 20.51 11.37
CA VAL A 150 6.53 21.78 11.07
C VAL A 150 7.62 21.63 10.01
N ASN A 151 8.26 20.47 9.91
CA ASN A 151 9.45 20.33 9.09
C ASN A 151 9.11 19.97 7.62
N ARG A 152 9.30 20.94 6.72
CA ARG A 152 9.14 20.79 5.27
C ARG A 152 10.47 20.73 4.50
N GLN A 153 11.57 20.38 5.17
CA GLN A 153 12.88 20.27 4.52
C GLN A 153 12.89 19.17 3.45
N PRO A 154 13.66 19.36 2.35
CA PRO A 154 13.88 18.34 1.35
C PRO A 154 14.41 17.03 1.96
N LEU A 155 13.98 15.91 1.38
CA LEU A 155 14.31 14.56 1.83
C LEU A 155 15.83 14.34 1.94
N ARG A 156 16.61 14.85 0.98
CA ARG A 156 18.07 14.75 0.94
C ARG A 156 18.78 15.34 2.18
N GLU A 157 18.14 16.29 2.85
CA GLU A 157 18.65 16.94 4.07
C GLU A 157 18.28 16.14 5.33
N ARG A 158 17.30 15.24 5.21
CA ARG A 158 16.73 14.45 6.31
C ARG A 158 17.27 13.03 6.36
N VAL A 159 17.66 12.47 5.22
CA VAL A 159 18.04 11.05 5.11
C VAL A 159 19.41 10.85 4.49
N LYS A 160 20.11 9.84 4.99
CA LYS A 160 21.34 9.29 4.44
C LYS A 160 21.03 8.38 3.25
N GLU A 161 22.03 8.08 2.44
CA GLU A 161 21.84 7.25 1.25
C GLU A 161 21.24 5.87 1.56
N HIS A 162 21.73 5.18 2.59
CA HIS A 162 21.20 3.87 2.95
C HIS A 162 19.73 3.94 3.41
N GLU A 163 19.34 5.01 4.09
CA GLU A 163 17.95 5.25 4.51
C GLU A 163 17.05 5.49 3.29
N ALA A 164 17.51 6.30 2.33
CA ALA A 164 16.80 6.49 1.06
C ALA A 164 16.63 5.16 0.29
N ILE A 165 17.65 4.29 0.29
CA ILE A 165 17.57 2.95 -0.31
C ILE A 165 16.52 2.09 0.39
N GLU A 166 16.48 2.10 1.72
CA GLU A 166 15.50 1.34 2.50
C GLU A 166 14.07 1.87 2.30
N MET A 167 13.88 3.19 2.30
CA MET A 167 12.60 3.83 1.99
C MET A 167 12.10 3.46 0.58
N ALA A 168 12.96 3.56 -0.43
CA ALA A 168 12.64 3.17 -1.80
C ALA A 168 12.32 1.67 -1.91
N THR A 169 13.07 0.83 -1.21
CA THR A 169 12.82 -0.61 -1.17
C THR A 169 11.47 -0.93 -0.55
N PHE A 170 11.15 -0.32 0.59
CA PHE A 170 9.85 -0.49 1.25
C PHE A 170 8.70 -0.01 0.37
N HIS A 171 8.85 1.16 -0.25
CA HIS A 171 7.86 1.71 -1.17
C HIS A 171 7.57 0.75 -2.34
N LEU A 172 8.62 0.34 -3.07
CA LEU A 172 8.48 -0.49 -4.27
C LEU A 172 8.05 -1.93 -3.95
N SER A 173 8.46 -2.48 -2.81
CA SER A 173 8.23 -3.89 -2.48
C SER A 173 7.04 -4.16 -1.57
N VAL A 174 6.49 -3.14 -0.89
CA VAL A 174 5.37 -3.29 0.05
C VAL A 174 4.24 -2.34 -0.30
N ILE A 175 4.49 -1.03 -0.31
CA ILE A 175 3.44 0.00 -0.49
C ILE A 175 2.80 -0.10 -1.88
N SER A 176 3.61 -0.04 -2.94
CA SER A 176 3.15 -0.07 -4.34
C SER A 176 2.26 -1.29 -4.63
N PRO A 177 2.67 -2.54 -4.33
CA PRO A 177 1.82 -3.71 -4.54
C PRO A 177 0.53 -3.71 -3.70
N LEU A 178 0.60 -3.23 -2.45
CA LEU A 178 -0.58 -3.17 -1.58
C LEU A 178 -1.60 -2.13 -2.05
N ILE A 179 -1.17 -0.99 -2.57
CA ILE A 179 -2.06 0.00 -3.18
C ILE A 179 -2.81 -0.61 -4.37
N GLU A 180 -2.10 -1.29 -5.27
CA GLU A 180 -2.73 -1.99 -6.40
C GLU A 180 -3.73 -3.05 -5.93
N TYR A 181 -3.44 -3.73 -4.82
CA TYR A 181 -4.36 -4.70 -4.22
C TYR A 181 -5.59 -4.04 -3.59
N TYR A 182 -5.40 -2.93 -2.89
CA TYR A 182 -6.47 -2.16 -2.27
C TYR A 182 -7.45 -1.62 -3.32
N ILE A 183 -6.96 -1.11 -4.44
CA ILE A 183 -7.80 -0.63 -5.56
C ILE A 183 -8.62 -1.80 -6.13
N LYS A 184 -8.02 -2.97 -6.33
CA LYS A 184 -8.76 -4.16 -6.79
C LYS A 184 -9.81 -4.61 -5.78
N TRP A 185 -9.49 -4.54 -4.49
CA TRP A 185 -10.40 -4.93 -3.42
C TRP A 185 -11.61 -4.00 -3.32
N THR A 186 -11.39 -2.68 -3.33
CA THR A 186 -12.47 -1.67 -3.35
C THR A 186 -13.33 -1.79 -4.60
N LEU A 187 -12.71 -2.00 -5.78
CA LEU A 187 -13.42 -2.28 -7.03
C LEU A 187 -14.33 -3.52 -6.96
N ASN A 188 -13.83 -4.60 -6.38
CA ASN A 188 -14.62 -5.82 -6.22
C ASN A 188 -15.82 -5.59 -5.27
N ASN A 189 -15.68 -4.76 -4.24
CA ASN A 189 -16.79 -4.39 -3.36
C ASN A 189 -17.85 -3.54 -4.05
N PHE A 190 -17.50 -2.83 -5.13
CA PHE A 190 -18.50 -2.19 -6.00
C PHE A 190 -19.19 -3.22 -6.90
N VAL A 191 -18.44 -4.15 -7.51
CA VAL A 191 -19.00 -5.21 -8.37
C VAL A 191 -20.04 -6.03 -7.62
N THR A 192 -19.80 -6.41 -6.37
CA THR A 192 -20.78 -7.16 -5.58
C THR A 192 -22.07 -6.38 -5.31
N LYS A 193 -22.08 -5.07 -5.55
CA LYS A 193 -23.19 -4.15 -5.34
C LYS A 193 -23.76 -3.57 -6.64
N MET A 194 -23.22 -3.94 -7.80
CA MET A 194 -23.62 -3.46 -9.13
C MET A 194 -24.00 -4.64 -10.04
N ASP A 195 -24.98 -4.42 -10.92
CA ASP A 195 -25.35 -5.41 -11.95
C ASP A 195 -24.36 -5.43 -13.14
N CYS A 196 -23.37 -4.53 -13.17
CA CYS A 196 -22.40 -4.41 -14.24
C CYS A 196 -20.96 -4.23 -13.73
N MET A 197 -19.98 -4.69 -14.52
CA MET A 197 -18.57 -4.58 -14.18
C MET A 197 -18.09 -3.13 -14.38
N PRO A 198 -17.45 -2.52 -13.37
CA PRO A 198 -16.79 -1.23 -13.53
C PRO A 198 -15.61 -1.36 -14.50
N ARG A 199 -15.39 -0.31 -15.29
CA ARG A 199 -14.22 -0.20 -16.17
C ARG A 199 -12.94 -0.16 -15.33
N SER A 200 -11.80 -0.53 -15.94
CA SER A 200 -10.49 -0.29 -15.34
C SER A 200 -10.36 1.19 -14.95
N ILE A 201 -10.05 1.46 -13.68
CA ILE A 201 -9.83 2.83 -13.21
C ILE A 201 -8.35 3.17 -13.41
N THR A 202 -8.09 4.37 -13.90
CA THR A 202 -6.78 5.01 -13.79
C THR A 202 -6.88 6.05 -12.69
N LEU A 203 -6.07 5.91 -11.65
CA LEU A 203 -6.11 6.86 -10.54
C LEU A 203 -5.64 8.24 -11.01
N SER A 204 -6.33 9.29 -10.57
CA SER A 204 -5.80 10.65 -10.69
C SER A 204 -4.68 10.88 -9.69
N ARG A 205 -3.89 11.94 -9.91
CA ARG A 205 -2.77 12.28 -9.02
C ARG A 205 -3.23 12.54 -7.57
N VAL A 206 -4.41 13.13 -7.40
CA VAL A 206 -4.98 13.40 -6.07
C VAL A 206 -5.32 12.08 -5.37
N GLU A 207 -5.97 11.14 -6.07
CA GLU A 207 -6.33 9.83 -5.51
C GLU A 207 -5.07 9.03 -5.13
N GLU A 208 -4.04 9.04 -5.99
CA GLU A 208 -2.76 8.38 -5.74
C GLU A 208 -2.10 8.93 -4.46
N VAL A 209 -2.02 10.25 -4.31
CA VAL A 209 -1.42 10.89 -3.12
C VAL A 209 -2.23 10.61 -1.86
N ARG A 210 -3.57 10.62 -1.92
CA ARG A 210 -4.45 10.25 -0.79
C ARG A 210 -4.21 8.81 -0.33
N LEU A 211 -4.07 7.88 -1.27
CA LEU A 211 -3.71 6.50 -0.96
C LEU A 211 -2.30 6.40 -0.36
N LEU A 212 -1.30 7.06 -0.96
CA LEU A 212 0.06 7.02 -0.45
C LEU A 212 0.13 7.52 1.00
N ARG A 213 -0.44 8.70 1.29
CA ARG A 213 -0.44 9.24 2.66
C ARG A 213 -1.18 8.33 3.63
N SER A 214 -2.30 7.72 3.23
CA SER A 214 -3.09 6.87 4.12
C SER A 214 -2.35 5.58 4.49
N PHE A 215 -1.69 4.94 3.53
CA PHE A 215 -0.84 3.78 3.79
C PHE A 215 0.33 4.12 4.72
N TYR A 216 1.04 5.24 4.48
CA TYR A 216 2.15 5.63 5.36
C TYR A 216 1.69 6.06 6.76
N ARG A 217 0.56 6.76 6.88
CA ARG A 217 -0.03 7.14 8.19
C ARG A 217 -0.52 5.92 8.96
N PHE A 218 -1.13 4.94 8.28
CA PHE A 218 -1.48 3.67 8.88
C PHE A 218 -0.22 2.95 9.41
N GLU A 219 0.84 2.84 8.60
CA GLU A 219 2.11 2.24 9.01
C GLU A 219 2.75 2.99 10.19
N LEU A 220 2.73 4.33 10.16
CA LEU A 220 3.19 5.16 11.27
C LEU A 220 2.41 4.85 12.56
N CYS A 221 1.08 4.72 12.47
CA CYS A 221 0.24 4.34 13.61
C CYS A 221 0.60 2.94 14.14
N CYS A 222 0.80 1.95 13.25
CA CYS A 222 1.25 0.61 13.62
C CYS A 222 2.61 0.63 14.33
N ASN A 223 3.53 1.48 13.88
CA ASN A 223 4.85 1.60 14.51
C ASN A 223 4.76 2.24 15.89
N LEU A 224 4.02 3.35 16.05
CA LEU A 224 3.97 4.11 17.29
C LEU A 224 3.13 3.44 18.38
N PHE A 225 1.96 2.92 18.04
CA PHE A 225 0.95 2.43 19.00
C PHE A 225 0.67 0.93 18.88
N GLY A 226 1.12 0.29 17.80
CA GLY A 226 0.91 -1.13 17.54
C GLY A 226 2.09 -2.02 17.96
N LYS A 227 2.13 -3.24 17.40
CA LYS A 227 3.27 -4.17 17.51
C LYS A 227 4.38 -3.87 16.51
N GLY A 228 4.06 -3.22 15.38
CA GLY A 228 5.01 -2.92 14.30
C GLY A 228 5.61 -4.15 13.60
N GLY A 229 6.35 -3.92 12.51
CA GLY A 229 6.86 -5.01 11.64
C GLY A 229 8.19 -5.62 12.06
N LYS A 230 9.05 -4.86 12.77
CA LYS A 230 10.50 -5.17 12.87
C LYS A 230 11.04 -5.64 14.22
N ASN A 231 10.24 -5.77 15.29
CA ASN A 231 10.79 -6.18 16.60
C ASN A 231 9.93 -7.16 17.40
N PRO A 232 10.40 -8.40 17.63
CA PRO A 232 9.82 -9.33 18.61
C PRO A 232 10.32 -9.11 20.06
N CYS A 233 11.30 -8.22 20.31
CA CYS A 233 11.95 -8.09 21.62
C CYS A 233 11.61 -6.77 22.37
N THR A 234 10.70 -6.88 23.35
CA THR A 234 10.90 -6.56 24.79
C THR A 234 11.65 -5.29 25.22
N LYS A 235 11.52 -4.15 24.53
CA LYS A 235 11.64 -2.85 25.22
C LYS A 235 10.25 -2.40 25.63
N GLN A 236 10.08 -1.99 26.89
CA GLN A 236 8.85 -1.43 27.47
C GLN A 236 8.21 -0.43 26.49
N ARG A 237 7.33 -0.90 25.62
CA ARG A 237 6.51 -0.03 24.81
C ARG A 237 5.39 0.42 25.73
N LEU A 238 5.23 1.74 25.85
CA LEU A 238 4.18 2.30 26.68
C LEU A 238 2.82 1.93 26.10
N GLU A 239 1.94 1.50 26.99
CA GLU A 239 0.52 1.38 26.67
C GLU A 239 -0.08 2.78 26.67
N PHE A 240 -0.68 3.19 25.55
CA PHE A 240 -1.40 4.44 25.43
C PHE A 240 -2.90 4.17 25.57
N ARG A 241 -3.62 5.00 26.33
CA ARG A 241 -5.08 4.94 26.38
C ARG A 241 -5.67 5.35 25.02
N PRO A 242 -6.87 4.84 24.65
CA PRO A 242 -7.53 5.22 23.40
C PRO A 242 -7.61 6.74 23.15
N VAL A 243 -7.99 7.51 24.17
CA VAL A 243 -8.08 8.97 24.10
C VAL A 243 -6.73 9.65 23.86
N GLU A 244 -5.63 9.08 24.39
CA GLU A 244 -4.28 9.61 24.20
C GLU A 244 -3.82 9.41 22.76
N ILE A 245 -4.04 8.22 22.19
CA ILE A 245 -3.75 7.93 20.78
C ILE A 245 -4.52 8.91 19.89
N LEU A 246 -5.83 9.07 20.16
CA LEU A 246 -6.68 9.99 19.41
C LEU A 246 -6.14 11.42 19.43
N ARG A 247 -5.75 11.92 20.60
CA ARG A 247 -5.24 13.29 20.76
C ARG A 247 -3.87 13.51 20.15
N LEU A 248 -2.95 12.59 20.39
CA LEU A 248 -1.58 12.69 19.91
C LEU A 248 -1.55 12.55 18.38
N PHE A 249 -2.37 11.66 17.84
CA PHE A 249 -2.30 11.25 16.44
C PHE A 249 -3.48 11.70 15.59
N PHE A 250 -4.72 11.29 15.87
CA PHE A 250 -5.85 11.59 14.95
C PHE A 250 -6.22 13.07 14.91
N CYS A 251 -6.09 13.79 16.03
CA CYS A 251 -6.28 15.24 16.05
C CYS A 251 -5.27 16.02 15.19
N LEU A 252 -4.21 15.39 14.67
CA LEU A 252 -3.29 16.00 13.71
C LEU A 252 -3.95 16.27 12.36
N PHE A 253 -4.93 15.46 11.99
CA PHE A 253 -5.47 15.39 10.64
C PHE A 253 -6.88 15.96 10.58
N GLU A 254 -7.34 16.32 9.38
CA GLU A 254 -8.76 16.60 9.17
C GLU A 254 -9.58 15.29 9.25
N PRO A 255 -10.87 15.36 9.62
CA PRO A 255 -11.71 14.17 9.84
C PRO A 255 -11.74 13.18 8.66
N TRP A 256 -11.78 13.67 7.42
CA TRP A 256 -11.74 12.81 6.22
C TRP A 256 -10.38 12.13 6.03
N GLU A 257 -9.28 12.77 6.45
CA GLU A 257 -7.95 12.17 6.42
C GLU A 257 -7.80 11.07 7.48
N VAL A 258 -8.50 11.18 8.61
CA VAL A 258 -8.59 10.09 9.60
C VAL A 258 -9.37 8.91 9.03
N GLU A 259 -10.43 9.17 8.26
CA GLU A 259 -11.17 8.11 7.57
C GLU A 259 -10.37 7.43 6.46
N GLU A 260 -9.41 8.11 5.83
CA GLU A 260 -8.47 7.45 4.92
C GLU A 260 -7.65 6.37 5.65
N ILE A 261 -7.13 6.67 6.86
CA ILE A 261 -6.44 5.68 7.70
C ILE A 261 -7.40 4.55 8.07
N SER A 262 -8.63 4.90 8.43
CA SER A 262 -9.66 3.93 8.83
C SER A 262 -10.00 2.97 7.69
N CYS A 263 -10.04 3.45 6.44
CA CYS A 263 -10.24 2.59 5.26
C CYS A 263 -9.10 1.56 5.07
N ILE A 264 -7.84 1.95 5.31
CA ILE A 264 -6.70 1.02 5.25
C ILE A 264 -6.77 0.00 6.40
N ASN A 265 -7.21 0.44 7.59
CA ASN A 265 -7.43 -0.44 8.74
C ASN A 265 -8.54 -1.47 8.47
N THR A 266 -9.69 -1.06 7.91
CA THR A 266 -10.78 -1.97 7.51
C THR A 266 -10.30 -2.97 6.44
N PHE A 267 -9.53 -2.51 5.46
CA PHE A 267 -8.91 -3.39 4.47
C PHE A 267 -8.02 -4.45 5.12
N ALA A 268 -7.12 -4.04 6.03
CA ALA A 268 -6.24 -4.98 6.73
C ALA A 268 -7.05 -5.99 7.57
N GLN A 269 -8.08 -5.52 8.28
CA GLN A 269 -8.99 -6.38 9.06
C GLN A 269 -9.68 -7.42 8.19
N ASP A 270 -10.34 -7.02 7.10
CA ASP A 270 -11.03 -7.96 6.20
C ASP A 270 -10.08 -9.02 5.63
N LYS A 271 -8.80 -8.65 5.36
CA LYS A 271 -7.80 -9.61 4.89
C LYS A 271 -7.39 -10.60 5.97
N TYR A 272 -7.04 -10.12 7.15
CA TYR A 272 -6.62 -11.02 8.24
C TYR A 272 -7.78 -11.85 8.76
N ASP A 273 -8.98 -11.32 8.83
CA ASP A 273 -10.19 -12.05 9.21
C ASP A 273 -10.48 -13.20 8.23
N LYS A 274 -10.33 -12.97 6.92
CA LYS A 274 -10.37 -14.05 5.92
C LYS A 274 -9.28 -15.10 6.15
N ILE A 275 -8.05 -14.68 6.42
CA ILE A 275 -6.93 -15.59 6.70
C ILE A 275 -7.19 -16.39 7.98
N PHE A 276 -7.70 -15.75 9.03
CA PHE A 276 -8.02 -16.39 10.31
C PHE A 276 -9.05 -17.51 10.11
N ARG A 277 -10.10 -17.26 9.32
CA ARG A 277 -11.05 -18.31 8.91
C ARG A 277 -10.39 -19.44 8.12
N GLU A 278 -9.47 -19.12 7.22
CA GLU A 278 -8.77 -20.12 6.38
C GLU A 278 -7.87 -21.06 7.21
N ILE A 279 -7.14 -20.52 8.18
CA ILE A 279 -6.23 -21.30 9.04
C ILE A 279 -6.88 -21.76 10.34
N TYR A 280 -8.16 -21.43 10.56
CA TYR A 280 -8.85 -21.56 11.85
C TYR A 280 -8.61 -22.94 12.46
N TRP A 281 -8.87 -24.01 11.70
CA TRP A 281 -8.73 -25.37 12.22
C TRP A 281 -7.28 -25.76 12.48
N ASP A 282 -6.34 -25.23 11.70
CA ASP A 282 -4.91 -25.51 11.87
C ASP A 282 -4.32 -24.90 13.14
N VAL A 283 -4.93 -23.85 13.64
CA VAL A 283 -4.47 -23.21 14.86
C VAL A 283 -5.42 -23.47 16.03
N ASN A 284 -6.60 -24.03 15.81
CA ASN A 284 -7.55 -24.29 16.88
C ASN A 284 -6.98 -25.24 17.95
N GLU A 285 -7.10 -24.88 19.23
CA GLU A 285 -6.63 -25.70 20.34
C GLU A 285 -7.26 -27.11 20.40
N ASN A 286 -8.47 -27.28 19.86
CA ASN A 286 -9.16 -28.57 19.77
C ASN A 286 -8.68 -29.45 18.59
N ASN A 287 -7.73 -28.99 17.77
CA ASN A 287 -7.21 -29.80 16.70
C ASN A 287 -6.45 -31.02 17.29
N PRO A 288 -6.82 -32.27 16.93
CA PRO A 288 -6.21 -33.48 17.47
C PRO A 288 -4.69 -33.57 17.31
N LYS A 289 -4.10 -32.82 16.37
CA LYS A 289 -2.63 -32.75 16.17
C LYS A 289 -1.88 -32.20 17.39
N PHE A 290 -2.56 -31.51 18.29
CA PHE A 290 -2.00 -30.99 19.54
C PHE A 290 -2.12 -31.99 20.70
N HIS A 291 -2.64 -33.21 20.46
CA HIS A 291 -2.70 -34.32 21.42
C HIS A 291 -3.29 -33.96 22.79
N GLY A 292 -4.26 -33.03 22.84
CA GLY A 292 -4.88 -32.56 24.09
C GLY A 292 -3.95 -31.80 25.03
N GLN A 293 -2.70 -31.56 24.64
CA GLN A 293 -1.79 -30.71 25.38
C GLN A 293 -2.04 -29.27 24.96
N ARG A 294 -2.78 -28.52 25.79
CA ARG A 294 -2.94 -27.08 25.62
C ARG A 294 -1.58 -26.42 25.83
N PRO A 295 -0.89 -25.91 24.79
CA PRO A 295 0.31 -25.13 25.01
C PRO A 295 -0.13 -23.85 25.74
N PRO A 296 0.60 -23.38 26.76
CA PRO A 296 0.35 -22.05 27.30
C PRO A 296 0.60 -21.07 26.16
N THR A 297 -0.45 -20.55 25.55
CA THR A 297 -0.30 -19.69 24.36
C THR A 297 0.74 -18.60 24.62
N PRO A 298 1.80 -18.44 23.79
CA PRO A 298 2.17 -19.13 22.53
C PRO A 298 3.24 -20.25 22.69
N GLU A 299 3.42 -21.22 21.76
CA GLU A 299 3.33 -21.13 20.28
C GLU A 299 2.56 -22.29 19.60
N GLY A 300 1.67 -21.97 18.64
CA GLY A 300 1.08 -22.91 17.66
C GLY A 300 -0.45 -23.07 17.70
N ALA A 301 -1.02 -23.21 18.90
CA ALA A 301 -2.45 -23.26 19.13
C ALA A 301 -2.99 -21.86 19.50
N PHE A 302 -4.18 -21.53 19.05
CA PHE A 302 -4.90 -20.28 19.27
C PHE A 302 -6.37 -20.61 19.49
N ASP A 303 -6.98 -19.84 20.38
CA ASP A 303 -8.37 -19.98 20.72
C ASP A 303 -9.17 -18.87 20.04
N PHE A 304 -9.85 -19.22 18.95
CA PHE A 304 -10.79 -18.33 18.25
C PHE A 304 -12.23 -18.46 18.78
N ASP A 305 -12.50 -19.43 19.66
CA ASP A 305 -13.84 -19.95 19.93
C ASP A 305 -14.26 -19.91 21.40
N ASN A 306 -13.39 -19.49 22.34
CA ASN A 306 -13.68 -19.67 23.77
C ASN A 306 -15.04 -19.11 24.17
N SER A 307 -15.96 -20.04 24.45
CA SER A 307 -17.35 -19.77 24.71
C SER A 307 -17.53 -19.39 26.18
N CYS A 308 -17.62 -18.09 26.46
CA CYS A 308 -18.37 -17.60 27.62
C CYS A 308 -18.83 -16.15 27.40
N THR A 309 -20.13 -16.01 27.10
CA THR A 309 -21.03 -14.86 27.35
C THR A 309 -20.49 -13.45 27.07
N PHE A 310 -20.99 -12.79 26.02
CA PHE A 310 -20.70 -11.39 25.63
C PHE A 310 -19.22 -11.07 25.29
N SER A 311 -18.28 -11.99 25.58
CA SER A 311 -16.83 -11.84 25.40
C SER A 311 -16.24 -12.51 24.14
N VAL A 312 -17.03 -13.27 23.37
CA VAL A 312 -16.56 -14.05 22.20
C VAL A 312 -16.12 -13.16 21.03
N ILE A 313 -16.89 -12.11 20.72
CA ILE A 313 -16.51 -11.12 19.71
C ILE A 313 -15.21 -10.41 20.12
N CYS A 314 -14.90 -10.34 21.42
CA CYS A 314 -13.73 -9.63 21.91
C CYS A 314 -12.42 -10.38 21.64
N LEU A 315 -12.32 -11.70 21.81
CA LEU A 315 -11.02 -12.38 21.71
C LEU A 315 -10.48 -12.47 20.27
N GLN A 316 -11.30 -12.89 19.31
CA GLN A 316 -10.90 -12.91 17.90
C GLN A 316 -10.61 -11.49 17.40
N GLN A 317 -11.43 -10.50 17.79
CA GLN A 317 -11.21 -9.10 17.44
C GLN A 317 -9.92 -8.55 18.04
N GLN A 318 -9.54 -8.96 19.25
CA GLN A 318 -8.28 -8.56 19.87
C GLN A 318 -7.08 -9.18 19.15
N LEU A 319 -7.11 -10.48 18.83
CA LEU A 319 -6.07 -11.12 18.01
C LEU A 319 -5.97 -10.49 16.62
N LEU A 320 -7.11 -10.15 16.01
CA LEU A 320 -7.18 -9.45 14.74
C LEU A 320 -6.53 -8.06 14.87
N THR A 321 -6.90 -7.30 15.89
CA THR A 321 -6.36 -5.96 16.18
C THR A 321 -4.85 -6.01 16.41
N GLY A 322 -4.36 -6.95 17.22
CA GLY A 322 -2.93 -7.14 17.46
C GLY A 322 -2.17 -7.54 16.19
N THR A 323 -2.76 -8.39 15.35
CA THR A 323 -2.17 -8.82 14.07
C THR A 323 -2.15 -7.69 13.04
N VAL A 324 -3.24 -6.92 12.91
CA VAL A 324 -3.30 -5.71 12.07
C VAL A 324 -2.24 -4.70 12.51
N SER A 325 -2.05 -4.53 13.83
CA SER A 325 -1.05 -3.60 14.39
C SER A 325 0.41 -3.96 14.09
N ARG A 326 0.69 -5.12 13.47
CA ARG A 326 2.02 -5.50 12.95
C ARG A 326 2.43 -4.69 11.72
N GLY A 327 1.50 -3.98 11.08
CA GLY A 327 1.78 -3.11 9.93
C GLY A 327 1.77 -3.81 8.58
N LEU A 328 2.19 -3.06 7.57
CA LEU A 328 2.01 -3.39 6.16
C LEU A 328 2.95 -4.48 5.66
N GLU A 329 4.11 -4.67 6.29
CA GLU A 329 5.06 -5.70 5.86
C GLU A 329 4.50 -7.12 6.04
N LEU A 330 3.83 -7.39 7.17
CA LEU A 330 3.14 -8.66 7.39
C LEU A 330 1.97 -8.80 6.41
N LEU A 331 1.17 -7.75 6.23
CA LEU A 331 0.01 -7.75 5.35
C LEU A 331 0.41 -8.08 3.91
N HIS A 332 1.47 -7.44 3.41
CA HIS A 332 2.04 -7.74 2.10
C HIS A 332 2.58 -9.16 2.02
N ARG A 333 3.31 -9.62 3.05
CA ARG A 333 3.87 -10.98 3.08
C ARG A 333 2.78 -12.03 2.95
N VAL A 334 1.71 -11.94 3.74
CA VAL A 334 0.63 -12.93 3.72
C VAL A 334 -0.25 -12.84 2.48
N SER A 335 -0.33 -11.65 1.86
CA SER A 335 -1.13 -11.45 0.64
C SER A 335 -0.41 -11.89 -0.63
N TYR A 336 0.92 -11.79 -0.70
CA TYR A 336 1.68 -11.97 -1.96
C TYR A 336 2.82 -12.97 -1.92
N LYS A 337 3.49 -13.14 -0.78
CA LYS A 337 4.72 -13.96 -0.72
C LYS A 337 4.45 -15.43 -0.43
N ILE A 338 3.29 -15.73 0.13
CA ILE A 338 2.92 -17.08 0.54
C ILE A 338 2.08 -17.73 -0.57
N LYS A 339 2.52 -18.91 -1.03
CA LYS A 339 1.83 -19.66 -2.10
C LYS A 339 1.20 -20.97 -1.61
N GLY A 340 1.48 -21.39 -0.38
CA GLY A 340 1.02 -22.67 0.15
C GLY A 340 0.42 -22.53 1.56
N HIS A 341 -0.65 -23.27 1.80
CA HIS A 341 -1.41 -23.26 3.06
C HIS A 341 -0.53 -23.53 4.29
N SER A 342 0.32 -24.55 4.25
CA SER A 342 1.22 -24.87 5.37
C SER A 342 2.18 -23.71 5.72
N GLN A 343 2.69 -23.01 4.70
CA GLN A 343 3.53 -21.83 4.91
C GLN A 343 2.73 -20.65 5.47
N LEU A 344 1.46 -20.49 5.06
CA LEU A 344 0.54 -19.51 5.62
C LEU A 344 0.33 -19.77 7.12
N VAL A 345 -0.04 -21.00 7.48
CA VAL A 345 -0.22 -21.42 8.87
C VAL A 345 1.04 -21.15 9.69
N GLN A 346 2.22 -21.57 9.21
CA GLN A 346 3.48 -21.36 9.94
C GLN A 346 3.79 -19.87 10.17
N ILE A 347 3.59 -19.03 9.15
CA ILE A 347 3.80 -17.58 9.28
C ILE A 347 2.77 -17.00 10.25
N MET A 348 1.50 -17.34 10.10
CA MET A 348 0.46 -16.80 10.97
C MET A 348 0.65 -17.26 12.42
N GLN A 349 1.02 -18.51 12.69
CA GLN A 349 1.35 -18.97 14.05
C GLN A 349 2.46 -18.14 14.71
N LYS A 350 3.45 -17.70 13.92
CA LYS A 350 4.55 -16.86 14.41
C LYS A 350 4.14 -15.40 14.65
N TYR A 351 3.20 -14.87 13.87
CA TYR A 351 2.93 -13.43 13.83
C TYR A 351 1.57 -13.02 14.41
N ILE A 352 0.60 -13.92 14.53
CA ILE A 352 -0.64 -13.68 15.29
C ILE A 352 -0.24 -13.31 16.72
N THR A 353 -0.88 -12.26 17.24
CA THR A 353 -0.53 -11.74 18.55
C THR A 353 -1.68 -10.94 19.12
N TRP A 354 -1.73 -10.88 20.44
CA TRP A 354 -2.53 -9.92 21.17
C TRP A 354 -2.01 -8.50 20.92
N PRO A 355 -2.88 -7.48 20.96
CA PRO A 355 -2.41 -6.12 20.84
C PRO A 355 -1.53 -5.78 22.04
N LEU A 356 -0.68 -4.76 21.87
CA LEU A 356 0.21 -4.33 22.95
C LEU A 356 -0.56 -3.59 24.06
N GLY A 357 -1.64 -2.93 23.69
CA GLY A 357 -2.55 -2.14 24.50
C GLY A 357 -3.67 -1.70 23.57
N SER A 358 -4.19 -0.49 23.74
CA SER A 358 -5.19 0.02 22.82
C SER A 358 -4.63 0.37 21.44
N PHE A 359 -5.43 0.14 20.41
CA PHE A 359 -5.11 0.43 19.01
C PHE A 359 -6.34 1.03 18.30
N LEU A 360 -6.56 0.72 17.01
CA LEU A 360 -7.60 1.27 16.16
C LEU A 360 -8.99 0.65 16.41
N THR A 361 -9.97 1.01 15.56
CA THR A 361 -11.33 0.45 15.53
C THR A 361 -12.17 0.88 16.73
N ASN A 362 -12.57 -0.04 17.63
CA ASN A 362 -13.45 0.26 18.76
C ASN A 362 -12.74 0.94 19.94
N GLU A 363 -11.43 1.17 19.82
CA GLU A 363 -10.61 1.83 20.83
C GLU A 363 -10.32 3.28 20.42
N ALA A 364 -9.17 3.58 19.84
CA ALA A 364 -8.77 4.97 19.54
C ALA A 364 -9.62 5.64 18.47
N LEU A 365 -10.31 4.87 17.62
CA LEU A 365 -11.32 5.37 16.66
C LEU A 365 -12.75 5.17 17.19
N GLY A 366 -12.91 4.63 18.39
CA GLY A 366 -14.19 4.31 18.99
C GLY A 366 -14.95 5.54 19.49
N GLU A 367 -16.23 5.33 19.78
CA GLU A 367 -17.11 6.37 20.34
C GLU A 367 -16.59 6.89 21.67
N ALA A 368 -16.22 5.98 22.58
CA ALA A 368 -15.78 6.32 23.93
C ALA A 368 -14.55 7.24 23.94
N ALA A 369 -13.55 6.98 23.08
CA ALA A 369 -12.37 7.82 22.98
C ALA A 369 -12.71 9.23 22.45
N GLN A 370 -13.62 9.31 21.48
CA GLN A 370 -14.07 10.59 20.95
C GLN A 370 -14.90 11.37 21.97
N TRP A 371 -15.76 10.70 22.72
CA TRP A 371 -16.54 11.26 23.82
C TRP A 371 -15.65 11.80 24.94
N GLU A 372 -14.73 10.97 25.48
CA GLU A 372 -13.76 11.36 26.52
C GLU A 372 -12.96 12.60 26.07
N ARG A 373 -12.49 12.61 24.81
CA ARG A 373 -11.77 13.75 24.27
C ARG A 373 -12.62 15.03 24.21
N ARG A 374 -13.93 14.96 23.90
CA ARG A 374 -14.84 16.13 23.91
C ARG A 374 -15.10 16.64 25.32
N GLN A 375 -15.29 15.73 26.27
CA GLN A 375 -15.52 16.07 27.68
C GLN A 375 -14.34 16.81 28.31
N GLU A 376 -13.13 16.36 28.00
CA GLU A 376 -11.94 16.98 28.55
C GLU A 376 -11.59 18.32 27.88
N ALA A 377 -11.77 18.44 26.56
CA ALA A 377 -11.54 19.70 25.85
C ALA A 377 -12.26 19.75 24.49
N LEU A 378 -13.19 20.70 24.35
CA LEU A 378 -13.79 21.04 23.07
C LEU A 378 -12.75 21.72 22.16
N SER A 379 -12.64 21.22 20.93
CA SER A 379 -11.75 21.78 19.93
C SER A 379 -12.49 22.77 19.03
N LYS A 380 -11.76 23.65 18.35
CA LYS A 380 -12.33 24.51 17.29
C LYS A 380 -13.08 23.71 16.22
N ARG A 381 -12.65 22.47 15.93
CA ARG A 381 -13.35 21.60 14.98
C ARG A 381 -14.70 21.13 15.51
N ASP A 382 -14.82 20.87 16.81
CA ASP A 382 -16.12 20.54 17.43
C ASP A 382 -17.07 21.73 17.37
N GLU A 383 -16.59 22.94 17.64
CA GLU A 383 -17.41 24.15 17.52
C GLU A 383 -17.92 24.37 16.07
N ARG A 384 -17.05 24.15 15.07
CA ARG A 384 -17.44 24.22 13.64
C ARG A 384 -18.53 23.20 13.30
N GLN A 385 -18.45 21.99 13.84
CA GLN A 385 -19.49 20.98 13.69
C GLN A 385 -20.79 21.43 14.36
N ASN A 386 -20.73 21.92 15.60
CA ASN A 386 -21.91 22.33 16.37
C ASN A 386 -22.67 23.47 15.68
N ARG A 387 -21.95 24.42 15.07
CA ARG A 387 -22.54 25.49 14.25
C ARG A 387 -23.00 25.04 12.87
N ARG A 388 -22.69 23.81 12.47
CA ARG A 388 -22.90 23.27 11.12
C ARG A 388 -22.28 24.18 10.04
N ASP A 389 -21.05 24.63 10.29
CA ASP A 389 -20.34 25.52 9.37
C ASP A 389 -20.34 24.90 7.94
N PRO A 390 -20.60 25.69 6.87
CA PRO A 390 -20.64 25.18 5.52
C PRO A 390 -19.32 24.52 5.11
N LEU A 391 -19.41 23.37 4.45
CA LEU A 391 -18.30 22.66 3.83
C LEU A 391 -18.73 22.10 2.46
N PRO A 392 -19.04 22.98 1.49
CA PRO A 392 -19.40 22.54 0.15
C PRO A 392 -18.20 21.90 -0.56
N PHE A 393 -18.50 21.00 -1.49
CA PHE A 393 -17.48 20.46 -2.37
C PHE A 393 -17.00 21.52 -3.37
N ASN A 394 -15.72 21.86 -3.32
CA ASN A 394 -15.09 22.90 -4.14
C ASN A 394 -14.14 22.34 -5.20
N GLY A 395 -14.26 21.04 -5.53
CA GLY A 395 -13.34 20.32 -6.40
C GLY A 395 -12.32 19.48 -5.66
N ASP A 396 -11.67 18.58 -6.40
CA ASP A 396 -10.70 17.64 -5.86
C ASP A 396 -9.32 18.28 -5.71
N ALA A 397 -8.81 18.28 -4.48
CA ALA A 397 -7.46 18.69 -4.14
C ALA A 397 -6.95 17.87 -2.95
N GLU A 398 -5.64 17.73 -2.81
CA GLU A 398 -5.00 16.86 -1.80
C GLU A 398 -5.44 17.20 -0.36
N SER A 399 -5.57 18.49 -0.04
CA SER A 399 -5.96 18.97 1.30
C SER A 399 -7.47 19.19 1.48
N SER A 400 -8.27 19.07 0.41
CA SER A 400 -9.71 19.32 0.44
C SER A 400 -10.48 18.01 0.71
N PRO A 401 -11.67 18.09 1.33
CA PRO A 401 -12.51 16.92 1.53
C PRO A 401 -12.94 16.32 0.18
N PRO A 402 -12.99 14.98 0.05
CA PRO A 402 -13.52 14.33 -1.15
C PRO A 402 -15.01 14.56 -1.30
N LEU A 403 -15.53 14.46 -2.52
CA LEU A 403 -16.96 14.62 -2.82
C LEU A 403 -17.83 13.74 -1.91
N ALA A 404 -17.51 12.45 -1.79
CA ALA A 404 -18.29 11.52 -0.98
C ALA A 404 -18.38 11.93 0.50
N TRP A 405 -17.30 12.48 1.08
CA TRP A 405 -17.31 13.00 2.45
C TRP A 405 -18.28 14.16 2.61
N THR A 406 -18.22 15.14 1.70
CA THR A 406 -19.14 16.29 1.75
C THR A 406 -20.59 15.85 1.54
N MET A 407 -20.83 14.80 0.76
CA MET A 407 -22.16 14.28 0.52
C MET A 407 -22.78 13.62 1.75
N ILE A 408 -22.07 12.71 2.42
CA ILE A 408 -22.63 11.99 3.60
C ILE A 408 -22.94 12.94 4.76
N TRP A 409 -22.24 14.07 4.84
CA TRP A 409 -22.47 15.11 5.86
C TRP A 409 -23.34 16.28 5.38
N GLY A 410 -23.95 16.18 4.19
CA GLY A 410 -24.90 17.17 3.68
C GLY A 410 -24.28 18.55 3.42
N GLY A 411 -23.03 18.61 2.96
CA GLY A 411 -22.33 19.86 2.61
C GLY A 411 -21.98 20.75 3.80
N THR A 412 -22.00 20.20 5.02
CA THR A 412 -21.64 20.91 6.26
C THR A 412 -20.52 20.18 6.97
N TYR A 413 -19.76 20.91 7.78
CA TYR A 413 -18.60 20.36 8.47
C TYR A 413 -19.01 19.28 9.48
N SER A 414 -18.22 18.21 9.54
CA SER A 414 -18.32 17.15 10.55
C SER A 414 -16.94 16.85 11.11
N ASN A 415 -16.84 16.77 12.44
CA ASN A 415 -15.70 16.29 13.20
C ASN A 415 -15.91 14.85 13.69
N LEU A 416 -16.84 14.12 13.08
CA LEU A 416 -17.12 12.72 13.38
C LEU A 416 -16.42 11.81 12.38
N TYR A 417 -15.70 10.82 12.89
CA TYR A 417 -14.96 9.81 12.15
C TYR A 417 -14.95 8.52 12.98
N GLY A 418 -14.24 7.49 12.54
CA GLY A 418 -14.11 6.25 13.28
C GLY A 418 -15.48 5.60 13.47
N TYR A 419 -15.87 5.34 14.71
CA TYR A 419 -17.18 4.77 15.07
C TYR A 419 -18.36 5.32 14.26
N TYR A 420 -18.39 6.62 13.97
CA TYR A 420 -19.52 7.26 13.29
C TYR A 420 -19.60 7.01 11.77
N VAL A 421 -18.58 6.39 11.18
CA VAL A 421 -18.56 5.97 9.78
C VAL A 421 -18.35 4.46 9.74
N HIS A 422 -19.31 3.72 9.20
CA HIS A 422 -19.26 2.27 9.23
C HIS A 422 -18.39 1.67 8.12
N ASP A 423 -17.97 0.42 8.33
CA ASP A 423 -17.09 -0.30 7.40
C ASP A 423 -17.74 -0.58 6.04
N SER A 424 -19.07 -0.59 5.97
CA SER A 424 -19.89 -0.66 4.74
C SER A 424 -19.40 0.31 3.66
N ILE A 425 -19.14 1.56 4.03
CA ILE A 425 -18.68 2.63 3.13
C ILE A 425 -17.16 2.63 3.02
N ARG A 426 -16.42 2.31 4.09
CA ARG A 426 -14.95 2.20 4.02
C ARG A 426 -14.48 1.15 3.04
N ARG A 427 -15.21 0.03 2.93
CA ARG A 427 -14.99 -1.01 1.91
C ARG A 427 -15.10 -0.51 0.48
N LEU A 428 -15.79 0.61 0.27
CA LEU A 428 -15.91 1.29 -1.01
C LEU A 428 -14.79 2.31 -1.25
N GLY A 429 -13.86 2.52 -0.31
CA GLY A 429 -12.78 3.50 -0.46
C GLY A 429 -13.27 4.93 -0.72
N TYR A 430 -14.44 5.29 -0.18
CA TYR A 430 -15.19 6.50 -0.54
C TYR A 430 -14.40 7.82 -0.39
N VAL A 431 -13.42 7.88 0.51
CA VAL A 431 -12.57 9.06 0.74
C VAL A 431 -11.43 9.21 -0.27
N PHE A 432 -11.10 8.16 -1.01
CA PHE A 432 -9.98 8.20 -1.94
C PHE A 432 -10.39 8.78 -3.28
N TYR A 433 -11.55 8.35 -3.79
CA TYR A 433 -11.96 8.66 -5.15
C TYR A 433 -12.35 10.11 -5.35
N ASP A 434 -11.90 10.66 -6.47
CA ASP A 434 -12.27 11.98 -6.91
C ASP A 434 -13.71 12.00 -7.48
N SER A 435 -14.24 13.20 -7.69
CA SER A 435 -15.60 13.38 -8.19
C SER A 435 -15.81 12.77 -9.58
N MET A 436 -14.80 12.76 -10.44
CA MET A 436 -14.87 12.17 -11.78
C MET A 436 -14.89 10.64 -11.71
N THR A 437 -14.07 10.03 -10.85
CA THR A 437 -14.05 8.60 -10.61
C THR A 437 -15.39 8.14 -10.03
N ILE A 438 -15.92 8.82 -9.01
CA ILE A 438 -17.23 8.51 -8.43
C ILE A 438 -18.34 8.55 -9.50
N GLN A 439 -18.33 9.57 -10.36
CA GLN A 439 -19.30 9.69 -11.46
C GLN A 439 -19.12 8.58 -12.49
N SER A 440 -17.89 8.32 -12.93
CA SER A 440 -17.57 7.32 -13.96
C SER A 440 -17.91 5.89 -13.52
N LEU A 441 -17.77 5.60 -12.22
CA LEU A 441 -18.12 4.32 -11.63
C LEU A 441 -19.62 4.19 -11.35
N GLY A 442 -20.37 5.30 -11.35
CA GLY A 442 -21.79 5.30 -11.00
C GLY A 442 -22.07 4.94 -9.54
N VAL A 443 -21.08 5.07 -8.65
CA VAL A 443 -21.14 4.57 -7.26
C VAL A 443 -21.71 5.57 -6.27
N LYS A 444 -22.07 6.77 -6.75
CA LYS A 444 -22.64 7.86 -5.93
C LYS A 444 -23.84 7.40 -5.11
N ASP A 445 -24.79 6.73 -5.76
CA ASP A 445 -26.03 6.30 -5.12
C ASP A 445 -25.80 5.12 -4.16
N ILE A 446 -24.79 4.29 -4.42
CA ILE A 446 -24.39 3.21 -3.52
C ILE A 446 -23.86 3.79 -2.22
N ILE A 447 -22.95 4.77 -2.28
CA ILE A 447 -22.40 5.42 -1.08
C ILE A 447 -23.52 6.05 -0.23
N ILE A 448 -24.45 6.78 -0.85
CA ILE A 448 -25.60 7.38 -0.15
C ILE A 448 -26.49 6.29 0.47
N ARG A 449 -26.74 5.20 -0.25
CA ARG A 449 -27.59 4.09 0.23
C ARG A 449 -26.97 3.42 1.45
N GLU A 450 -25.67 3.13 1.41
CA GLU A 450 -24.96 2.54 2.55
C GLU A 450 -25.01 3.47 3.77
N TRP A 451 -24.76 4.78 3.57
CA TRP A 451 -24.89 5.77 4.64
C TRP A 451 -26.29 5.77 5.28
N LYS A 452 -27.34 5.71 4.45
CA LYS A 452 -28.73 5.61 4.92
C LYS A 452 -29.05 4.26 5.57
N ASN A 453 -28.42 3.17 5.15
CA ASN A 453 -28.61 1.87 5.80
C ASN A 453 -27.99 1.85 7.20
N ASP A 454 -26.87 2.54 7.39
CA ASP A 454 -26.17 2.62 8.66
C ASP A 454 -26.88 3.52 9.67
N TRP A 455 -27.42 4.66 9.23
CA TRP A 455 -27.98 5.69 10.11
C TRP A 455 -29.49 5.90 9.99
N GLY A 456 -30.14 5.36 8.96
CA GLY A 456 -31.56 5.63 8.69
C GLY A 456 -31.81 7.13 8.48
N ASP A 457 -32.80 7.64 9.21
CA ASP A 457 -33.11 9.08 9.29
C ASP A 457 -32.36 9.79 10.43
N SER A 458 -31.56 9.06 11.21
CA SER A 458 -30.77 9.64 12.31
C SER A 458 -29.58 10.43 11.76
N GLU A 459 -29.28 11.55 12.41
CA GLU A 459 -28.13 12.38 12.10
C GLU A 459 -27.16 12.31 13.29
N PRO A 460 -26.01 11.63 13.16
CA PRO A 460 -25.09 11.36 14.28
C PRO A 460 -24.61 12.62 15.01
N ARG A 461 -24.58 13.75 14.30
CA ARG A 461 -24.18 15.03 14.88
C ARG A 461 -25.18 15.57 15.91
N ASN A 462 -26.43 15.13 15.86
CA ASN A 462 -27.47 15.57 16.81
C ASN A 462 -27.33 14.87 18.16
N ASP A 463 -26.89 13.62 18.18
CA ASP A 463 -26.82 12.80 19.40
C ASP A 463 -25.68 13.22 20.34
N ILE A 464 -24.78 14.08 19.85
CA ILE A 464 -23.61 14.56 20.59
C ILE A 464 -23.90 15.91 21.29
N LEU A 465 -25.03 16.56 20.98
CA LEU A 465 -25.39 17.90 21.49
C LEU A 465 -25.93 17.90 22.94
N GLY A 466 -25.87 16.76 23.65
CA GLY A 466 -26.48 16.57 24.96
C GLY A 466 -25.51 16.43 26.14
N ALA A 467 -24.25 16.82 26.02
CA ALA A 467 -23.22 16.62 27.05
C ALA A 467 -22.64 17.92 27.61
#